data_AF-A0A497ZSM2-F1
#
_entry.id   AF-A0A497ZSM2-F1
#
_cell.length_a   1.000
_cell.length_b   1.000
_cell.length_c   1.000
_cell.angle_alpha   90.00
_cell.angle_beta   90.00
_cell.angle_gamma   90.00
#
_symmetry.space_group_name_H-M   'P 1'
#
loop_
_entity.id
_entity.type
_entity.pdbx_description
1 polymer ?
#
loop_
_entity_poly.entity_id
_entity_poly.type
_entity_poly.pdbx_seq_one_letter_code
_entity_poly.pdbx_strand_id
1 'polypeptide(L)' 'MTGADGRFTAAAMRRALANISGQLGVDDADARLLRLTNNAVFALPAAGLVVRITRTYRLHARVHKVAELKDVS' A
#
# COMPACT_ATOMS: atom_id res chain seq x y z
N MET A 1 -11.28 10.75 -20.45
CA MET A 1 -10.38 11.84 -20.03
C MET A 1 -9.40 11.28 -18.99
N THR A 2 -8.29 10.71 -19.45
CA THR A 2 -7.22 10.10 -18.63
C THR A 2 -6.18 11.18 -18.33
N GLY A 3 -6.42 11.95 -17.27
CA GLY A 3 -5.53 13.06 -16.89
C GLY A 3 -4.24 12.56 -16.26
N ALA A 4 -3.12 13.11 -16.69
CA ALA A 4 -1.78 12.93 -16.12
C ALA A 4 -1.67 13.35 -14.63
N ASP A 5 -2.73 13.97 -14.09
CA ASP A 5 -2.88 14.39 -12.68
C ASP A 5 -3.62 13.36 -11.80
N GLY A 6 -3.78 12.12 -12.29
CA GLY A 6 -4.57 11.10 -11.62
C GLY A 6 -4.05 10.78 -10.21
N ARG A 7 -4.97 10.65 -9.24
CA ARG A 7 -4.70 10.09 -7.89
C ARG A 7 -4.12 8.67 -7.90
N PHE A 8 -3.98 8.06 -9.07
CA PHE A 8 -3.59 6.68 -9.29
C PHE A 8 -2.25 6.54 -10.04
N THR A 9 -1.38 7.55 -9.93
CA THR A 9 0.02 7.41 -10.34
C THR A 9 0.83 6.67 -9.28
N ALA A 10 1.94 6.06 -9.67
CA ALA A 10 2.87 5.44 -8.72
C ALA A 10 3.35 6.44 -7.65
N ALA A 11 3.62 7.68 -8.06
CA ALA A 11 4.02 8.76 -7.15
C ALA A 11 2.90 9.14 -6.17
N ALA A 12 1.65 9.26 -6.62
CA ALA A 12 0.52 9.53 -5.73
C ALA A 12 0.32 8.41 -4.71
N MET A 13 0.45 7.15 -5.15
CA MET A 13 0.32 5.98 -4.28
C MET A 13 1.50 5.86 -3.30
N ARG A 14 2.71 6.27 -3.71
CA ARG A 14 3.88 6.31 -2.81
C ARG A 14 3.71 7.37 -1.71
N ARG A 15 3.18 8.55 -2.04
CA ARG A 15 2.85 9.56 -1.02
C ARG A 15 1.77 9.07 -0.06
N ALA A 16 0.75 8.38 -0.58
CA ALA A 16 -0.28 7.77 0.26
C ALA A 16 0.31 6.70 1.19
N LEU A 17 1.26 5.88 0.70
CA LEU A 17 1.97 4.92 1.53
C LEU A 17 2.74 5.63 2.66
N ALA A 18 3.56 6.65 2.35
CA ALA A 18 4.34 7.37 3.35
C ALA A 18 3.46 7.93 4.48
N ASN A 19 2.29 8.48 4.14
CA ASN A 19 1.33 8.97 5.13
C ASN A 19 0.76 7.84 6.02
N ILE A 20 0.44 6.67 5.44
CA ILE A 20 -0.05 5.51 6.19
C ILE A 20 1.04 4.97 7.11
N SER A 21 2.26 4.79 6.60
CA SER A 21 3.40 4.29 7.37
C SER A 21 3.77 5.23 8.52
N GLY A 22 3.74 6.54 8.29
CA GLY A 22 3.94 7.55 9.34
C GLY A 22 2.89 7.48 10.46
N GLN A 23 1.62 7.23 10.12
CA GLN A 23 0.55 7.04 11.13
C GLN A 23 0.71 5.73 11.93
N LEU A 24 1.30 4.71 11.32
CA LEU A 24 1.55 3.41 11.96
C LEU A 24 2.89 3.34 12.69
N GLY A 25 3.78 4.34 12.52
CA GLY A 25 5.14 4.31 13.06
C GLY A 25 6.03 3.24 12.41
N VAL A 26 5.78 2.93 11.14
CA VAL A 26 6.49 1.89 10.39
C VAL A 26 7.41 2.53 9.34
N ASP A 27 8.61 1.99 9.17
CA ASP A 27 9.51 2.40 8.08
C ASP A 27 9.02 1.85 6.73
N ASP A 28 8.95 2.72 5.72
CA ASP A 28 8.59 2.38 4.34
C ASP A 28 9.76 2.52 3.36
N ALA A 29 10.99 2.78 3.82
CA ALA A 29 12.15 3.05 2.97
C ALA A 29 12.40 1.93 1.93
N ASP A 30 12.22 0.67 2.33
CA ASP A 30 12.42 -0.51 1.47
C ASP A 30 11.15 -0.92 0.70
N ALA A 31 10.08 -0.11 0.77
CA ALA A 31 8.78 -0.52 0.25
C ALA A 31 8.78 -0.68 -1.27
N ARG A 32 8.18 -1.79 -1.72
CA ARG A 32 8.15 -2.21 -3.13
C ARG A 32 6.73 -2.18 -3.65
N LEU A 33 6.51 -1.48 -4.76
CA LEU A 33 5.24 -1.50 -5.47
C LEU A 33 5.10 -2.82 -6.24
N LEU A 34 4.19 -3.69 -5.79
CA LEU A 34 3.94 -4.98 -6.40
C LEU A 34 2.90 -4.90 -7.53
N ARG A 35 1.91 -4.01 -7.40
CA ARG A 35 0.82 -3.87 -8.37
C ARG A 35 0.25 -2.45 -8.34
N LEU A 36 -0.06 -1.90 -9.51
CA LEU A 36 -0.71 -0.59 -9.68
C LEU A 36 -1.75 -0.68 -10.79
N THR A 37 -2.86 -1.37 -10.51
CA THR A 37 -3.97 -1.49 -11.47
C THR A 37 -5.25 -1.04 -10.78
N ASN A 38 -6.05 -1.98 -10.27
CA ASN A 38 -7.24 -1.67 -9.49
C ASN A 38 -6.91 -1.27 -8.04
N ASN A 39 -5.75 -1.71 -7.55
CA ASN A 39 -5.19 -1.34 -6.26
C ASN A 39 -3.71 -0.99 -6.46
N ALA A 40 -3.20 -0.12 -5.60
CA ALA A 40 -1.78 -0.09 -5.29
C ALA A 40 -1.50 -1.10 -4.18
N VAL A 41 -0.55 -2.01 -4.41
CA VAL A 41 -0.11 -2.98 -3.42
C VAL A 41 1.37 -2.74 -3.16
N PHE A 42 1.71 -2.43 -1.92
CA PHE A 42 3.08 -2.28 -1.47
C PHE A 42 3.45 -3.40 -0.49
N ALA A 43 4.62 -3.99 -0.69
CA ALA A 43 5.28 -4.77 0.35
C ALA A 43 6.24 -3.86 1.13
N LEU A 44 6.26 -4.00 2.45
CA LEU A 44 7.25 -3.39 3.36
C LEU A 44 7.97 -4.55 4.04
N PRO A 45 9.00 -5.13 3.39
CA PRO A 45 9.69 -6.33 3.88
C PRO A 45 10.23 -6.18 5.30
N ALA A 46 10.92 -5.07 5.61
CA ALA A 46 11.48 -4.81 6.94
C ALA A 46 10.41 -4.80 8.05
N ALA A 47 9.19 -4.41 7.71
CA ALA A 47 8.06 -4.37 8.64
C ALA A 47 7.21 -5.65 8.64
N GLY A 48 7.46 -6.58 7.71
CA GLY A 48 6.60 -7.75 7.50
C GLY A 48 5.17 -7.40 7.05
N LEU A 49 4.96 -6.23 6.42
CA LEU A 49 3.62 -5.72 6.08
C LEU A 49 3.34 -5.71 4.59
N VAL A 50 2.05 -5.85 4.25
CA VAL A 50 1.51 -5.56 2.92
C VAL A 50 0.42 -4.51 3.04
N VAL A 51 0.61 -3.38 2.36
CA VAL A 51 -0.34 -2.26 2.34
C VAL A 51 -1.07 -2.25 1.01
N ARG A 52 -2.41 -2.28 1.05
CA ARG A 52 -3.28 -2.23 -0.14
C ARG A 52 -4.13 -0.97 -0.14
N ILE A 53 -3.93 -0.11 -1.13
CA ILE A 53 -4.69 1.12 -1.34
C ILE A 53 -5.64 0.92 -2.52
N THR A 54 -6.94 0.98 -2.26
CA THR A 54 -8.01 0.66 -3.23
C THR A 54 -8.59 1.88 -3.92
N ARG A 55 -9.09 1.72 -5.17
CA ARG A 55 -9.64 2.80 -6.00
C ARG A 55 -11.03 3.35 -5.60
N THR A 56 -11.73 2.82 -4.58
CA THR A 56 -13.14 3.19 -4.32
C THR A 56 -13.59 3.04 -2.85
N TYR A 57 -14.52 3.92 -2.43
CA TYR A 57 -15.10 4.13 -1.09
C TYR A 57 -16.09 3.06 -0.58
N ARG A 58 -16.30 1.93 -1.25
CA ARG A 58 -17.13 0.84 -0.70
C ARG A 58 -16.29 -0.02 0.24
N LEU A 59 -15.89 0.57 1.36
CA LEU A 59 -15.23 -0.14 2.46
C LEU A 59 -16.30 -0.93 3.24
N HIS A 60 -16.89 -1.93 2.61
CA HIS A 60 -17.73 -2.90 3.31
C HIS A 60 -16.79 -3.81 4.11
N ALA A 61 -16.58 -3.41 5.36
CA ALA A 61 -16.27 -4.27 6.49
C ALA A 61 -15.03 -5.21 6.43
N ARG A 62 -14.19 -5.02 7.45
CA ARG A 62 -13.23 -5.93 8.09
C ARG A 62 -11.83 -6.02 7.46
N VAL A 63 -10.87 -5.39 8.12
CA VAL A 63 -9.49 -5.89 8.18
C VAL A 63 -9.09 -6.08 9.65
N HIS A 64 -9.44 -7.24 10.21
CA HIS A 64 -8.57 -7.92 11.15
C HIS A 64 -7.93 -9.08 10.39
N LYS A 65 -6.76 -8.81 9.79
CA LYS A 65 -5.84 -9.87 9.36
C LYS A 65 -4.45 -9.27 9.17
N VAL A 66 -3.67 -9.28 10.24
CA VAL A 66 -2.21 -9.24 10.15
C VAL A 66 -1.81 -10.68 9.78
N ALA A 67 -1.30 -10.88 8.57
CA ALA A 67 -0.69 -12.14 8.18
C ALA A 67 0.82 -11.95 8.28
N GLU A 68 1.46 -12.72 9.16
CA GLU A 68 2.91 -12.82 9.23
C GLU A 68 3.40 -13.51 7.94
N LEU A 69 4.23 -12.81 7.17
CA LEU A 69 4.97 -13.42 6.07
C LEU A 69 6.15 -14.18 6.69
N LYS A 70 6.05 -15.51 6.71
CA LYS A 70 7.17 -16.35 7.12
C LYS A 70 8.28 -16.23 6.07
N ASP A 71 9.51 -16.05 6.54
CA ASP A 71 10.71 -16.14 5.70
C ASP A 71 10.68 -17.48 4.96
N VAL A 72 10.69 -17.41 3.62
CA VAL A 72 10.96 -18.56 2.78
C VAL A 72 12.47 -18.62 2.66
N SER A 73 13.07 -19.51 3.45
CA SER A 73 14.48 -19.92 3.35
C SER A 73 14.81 -20.52 1.99
#